data_AF-A0A5K0WNU1-F1
#
_entry.id   AF-A0A5K0WNU1-F1
#
_cell.length_a   1.000
_cell.length_b   1.000
_cell.length_c   1.000
_cell.angle_alpha   90.00
_cell.angle_beta   90.00
_cell.angle_gamma   90.00
#
_symmetry.space_group_name_H-M   'P 1'
#
loop_
_entity.id
_entity.type
_entity.pdbx_description
1 polymer ?
#
loop_
_entity_poly.entity_id
_entity_poly.type
_entity_poly.pdbx_seq_one_letter_code
_entity_poly.pdbx_strand_id
1 'polypeptide(L)' 'SGGPTWRVQLGRRDGLVANQSGANAGLPSPFDPLATIISKFAAVGLDVTDVVTLS' A
#
# COMPACT_ATOMS: atom_id res chain seq x y z
N SER A 1 6.46 -19.21 -7.97
CA SER A 1 6.65 -17.76 -7.82
C SER A 1 8.01 -17.34 -8.38
N GLY A 2 8.20 -17.44 -9.69
CA GLY A 2 9.47 -17.12 -10.37
C GLY A 2 9.64 -15.63 -10.67
N GLY A 3 9.22 -14.77 -9.72
CA GLY A 3 9.22 -13.32 -9.89
C GLY A 3 10.62 -12.70 -9.81
N PRO A 4 10.72 -11.40 -10.10
CA PRO A 4 11.98 -10.67 -9.97
C PRO A 4 12.47 -10.67 -8.52
N THR A 5 13.78 -10.52 -8.33
CA THR A 5 14.38 -10.32 -7.01
C THR A 5 14.69 -8.84 -6.81
N TRP A 6 14.58 -8.36 -5.57
CA TRP A 6 14.96 -7.00 -5.19
C TRP A 6 15.71 -7.00 -3.86
N ARG A 7 16.59 -6.01 -3.68
CA ARG A 7 17.33 -5.81 -2.43
C ARG A 7 16.39 -5.19 -1.39
N VAL A 8 16.21 -5.85 -0.26
CA VAL A 8 15.38 -5.35 0.84
C VAL A 8 16.23 -4.47 1.77
N GLN A 9 15.81 -3.22 1.99
CA GLN A 9 16.44 -2.32 2.95
C GLN A 9 16.08 -2.75 4.39
N LEU A 10 17.07 -2.78 5.28
CA LEU A 10 16.93 -3.20 6.68
C LEU A 10 17.07 -2.01 7.64
N GLY A 11 16.69 -2.20 8.91
CA GLY A 11 16.80 -1.16 9.96
C GLY A 11 15.47 -0.53 10.41
N ARG A 12 14.34 -1.01 9.89
CA ARG A 12 13.02 -0.65 10.43
C ARG A 12 12.89 -1.15 11.87
N ARG A 13 12.31 -0.32 12.74
CA ARG A 13 12.01 -0.64 14.14
C ARG A 13 10.52 -0.94 14.32
N ASP A 14 10.19 -1.79 15.26
CA ASP A 14 8.82 -2.16 15.55
C ASP A 14 8.03 -0.98 16.16
N GLY A 15 6.77 -0.85 15.71
CA GLY A 15 5.83 0.08 16.30
C GLY A 15 5.31 -0.45 17.64
N LEU A 16 5.11 0.44 18.61
CA LEU A 16 4.64 0.06 19.95
C LEU A 16 3.10 0.04 20.07
N VAL A 17 2.39 0.58 19.06
CA VAL A 17 0.94 0.77 19.06
C VAL A 17 0.38 0.41 17.70
N ALA A 18 -0.71 -0.35 17.68
CA ALA A 18 -1.47 -0.65 16.48
C ALA A 18 -2.50 0.46 16.19
N ASN A 19 -2.75 0.76 14.91
CA ASN A 19 -3.73 1.77 14.49
C ASN A 19 -4.78 1.16 13.54
N GLN A 20 -5.85 0.59 14.13
CA GLN A 20 -6.94 -0.01 13.36
C GLN A 20 -7.71 1.02 12.54
N SER A 21 -7.96 2.22 13.09
CA SER A 21 -8.70 3.27 12.38
C SER A 21 -7.94 3.75 11.14
N GLY A 22 -6.62 3.92 11.26
CA GLY A 22 -5.74 4.23 10.12
C GLY A 22 -5.74 3.14 9.06
N ALA A 23 -5.76 1.87 9.46
CA ALA A 23 -5.85 0.75 8.52
C ALA A 23 -7.19 0.74 7.77
N ASN A 24 -8.31 0.93 8.46
CA ASN A 24 -9.64 0.98 7.84
C ASN A 24 -9.79 2.14 6.85
N ALA A 25 -9.11 3.27 7.10
CA ALA A 25 -9.14 4.43 6.21
C ALA A 25 -8.15 4.31 5.04
N GLY A 26 -6.95 3.76 5.29
CA GLY A 26 -5.84 3.76 4.33
C GLY A 26 -5.80 2.55 3.40
N LEU A 27 -6.37 1.41 3.79
CA LEU A 27 -6.36 0.21 2.95
C LEU A 27 -7.52 0.23 1.94
N PRO A 28 -7.27 -0.06 0.65
CA PRO A 28 -8.33 -0.18 -0.34
C PRO A 28 -9.17 -1.45 -0.09
N SER A 29 -10.49 -1.31 -0.20
CA SER A 29 -11.42 -2.45 -0.22
C SER A 29 -11.47 -3.03 -1.64
N PRO A 30 -11.64 -4.35 -1.82
CA PRO A 30 -11.86 -4.94 -3.15
C PRO A 30 -13.15 -4.44 -3.83
N PHE A 31 -14.06 -3.81 -3.07
CA PHE A 31 -15.29 -3.22 -3.58
C PHE A 31 -15.21 -1.70 -3.79
N ASP A 32 -14.06 -1.08 -3.49
CA ASP A 32 -13.86 0.35 -3.72
C ASP A 32 -13.81 0.64 -5.23
N PRO A 33 -14.39 1.76 -5.70
CA PRO A 33 -14.23 2.16 -7.09
C PRO A 33 -12.76 2.53 -7.37
N LEU A 34 -12.33 2.35 -8.61
CA LEU A 34 -10.93 2.59 -9.03
C LEU A 34 -10.41 3.99 -8.64
N ALA A 35 -11.25 5.02 -8.71
CA ALA A 35 -10.87 6.37 -8.29
C ALA A 35 -10.47 6.47 -6.80
N THR A 36 -11.14 5.70 -5.93
CA THR A 36 -10.81 5.62 -4.50
C THR A 36 -9.52 4.82 -4.27
N ILE A 37 -9.26 3.79 -5.06
CA ILE A 37 -8.01 3.03 -4.98
C ILE A 37 -6.83 3.95 -5.38
N ILE A 38 -6.97 4.68 -6.50
CA ILE A 38 -5.94 5.63 -6.96
C ILE A 38 -5.67 6.71 -5.90
N SER A 39 -6.71 7.27 -5.27
CA SER A 39 -6.51 8.31 -4.24
C SER A 39 -5.81 7.78 -2.99
N LYS A 40 -6.09 6.54 -2.58
CA LYS A 40 -5.40 5.89 -1.45
C LYS A 40 -3.92 5.62 -1.75
N PHE A 41 -3.58 5.19 -2.96
CA PHE A 41 -2.17 5.03 -3.37
C PHE A 41 -1.45 6.38 -3.45
N ALA A 42 -2.10 7.41 -4.01
CA ALA A 42 -1.55 8.76 -4.03
C ALA A 42 -1.29 9.32 -2.62
N ALA A 43 -2.12 8.98 -1.64
CA ALA A 43 -1.94 9.40 -0.25
C ALA A 43 -0.67 8.84 0.41
N VAL A 44 -0.14 7.73 -0.10
CA VAL A 44 1.15 7.13 0.33
C VAL A 44 2.30 7.45 -0.63
N GLY A 45 2.09 8.35 -1.59
CA GLY A 45 3.11 8.81 -2.53
C GLY A 45 3.36 7.87 -3.72
N LEU A 46 2.42 6.97 -4.01
CA LEU A 46 2.47 6.05 -5.16
C LEU A 46 1.61 6.57 -6.30
N ASP A 47 2.00 6.29 -7.54
CA ASP A 47 1.29 6.74 -8.74
C ASP A 47 0.33 5.68 -9.32
N VAL A 48 -0.30 5.99 -10.46
CA VAL A 48 -1.24 5.07 -11.12
C VAL A 48 -0.53 3.84 -11.71
N THR A 49 0.74 3.96 -12.11
CA THR A 49 1.54 2.81 -12.57
C THR A 49 1.83 1.86 -11.41
N ASP A 50 2.08 2.40 -10.22
CA ASP A 50 2.23 1.61 -8.99
C ASP A 50 0.92 0.89 -8.62
N VAL A 51 -0.25 1.50 -8.84
CA VAL A 51 -1.55 0.83 -8.64
C VAL A 51 -1.64 -0.43 -9.49
N VAL A 52 -1.31 -0.36 -10.78
CA VAL A 52 -1.44 -1.49 -11.71
C VAL A 52 -0.40 -2.58 -11.41
N THR A 53 0.81 -2.21 -11.02
CA THR A 53 1.90 -3.17 -10.79
C THR A 53 1.82 -3.88 -9.45
N LEU A 54 1.11 -3.32 -8.47
CA LEU A 54 0.97 -3.85 -7.11
C LEU A 54 -0.43 -4.41 -6.79
N SER A 55 -1.33 -4.50 -7.79
CA SER A 55 -2.68 -5.09 -7.66
C SER A 55 -2.69 -6.62 -7.74
#